data_AF-A0A7J3I6G2-F1
#
_entry.id   AF-A0A7J3I6G2-F1
#
_cell.length_a   1.000
_cell.length_b   1.000
_cell.length_c   1.000
_cell.angle_alpha   90.00
_cell.angle_beta   90.00
_cell.angle_gamma   90.00
#
_symmetry.space_group_name_H-M   'P 1'
#
loop_
_entity.id
_entity.type
_entity.pdbx_description
1 polymer ?
#
loop_
_entity_poly.entity_id
_entity_poly.type
_entity_poly.pdbx_seq_one_letter_code
_entity_poly.pdbx_strand_id
1 'polypeptide(L)'
;MQSIDRSAIIKVLRNFRFIVVENSSESAILEYLRSIGIANLFQIHRIKGYTIIEPNTIICERECNPYCIESNGKSMNECLISCINACIDSKIEYILTKLS
;
A
#
# COMPACT_ATOMS: atom_id res chain seq x y z
N MET A 1 -26.03 -4.72 -0.22
CA MET A 1 -24.57 -4.71 -0.05
C MET A 1 -23.95 -5.35 -1.28
N GLN A 2 -23.08 -4.65 -2.01
CA GLN A 2 -22.27 -5.29 -3.06
C GLN A 2 -21.30 -6.27 -2.38
N SER A 3 -21.23 -7.51 -2.87
CA SER A 3 -20.27 -8.48 -2.35
C SER A 3 -18.87 -8.11 -2.84
N ILE A 4 -17.94 -7.95 -1.91
CA ILE A 4 -16.54 -7.68 -2.24
C ILE A 4 -15.88 -9.00 -2.66
N ASP A 5 -15.38 -9.07 -3.89
CA ASP A 5 -14.60 -10.20 -4.37
C ASP A 5 -13.18 -10.14 -3.78
N ARG A 6 -13.00 -10.86 -2.67
CA ARG A 6 -11.71 -10.95 -1.96
C ARG A 6 -10.61 -11.52 -2.85
N SER A 7 -10.94 -12.50 -3.69
CA SER A 7 -9.98 -13.13 -4.60
C SER A 7 -9.47 -12.13 -5.64
N ALA A 8 -10.35 -11.26 -6.14
CA ALA A 8 -9.95 -10.17 -7.02
C ALA A 8 -9.02 -9.17 -6.32
N ILE A 9 -9.33 -8.76 -5.08
CA ILE A 9 -8.46 -7.86 -4.29
C ILE A 9 -7.06 -8.46 -4.10
N ILE A 10 -6.99 -9.72 -3.66
CA ILE A 10 -5.72 -10.43 -3.45
C ILE A 10 -4.92 -10.49 -4.75
N LYS A 11 -5.56 -10.85 -5.86
CA LYS A 11 -4.92 -10.96 -7.17
C LYS A 11 -4.39 -9.60 -7.64
N VAL A 12 -5.16 -8.53 -7.45
CA VAL A 12 -4.78 -7.17 -7.86
C VAL A 12 -3.61 -6.67 -7.02
N LEU A 13 -3.67 -6.81 -5.69
CA LEU A 13 -2.57 -6.41 -4.80
C LEU A 13 -1.28 -7.18 -5.07
N ARG A 14 -1.37 -8.49 -5.36
CA ARG A 14 -0.18 -9.32 -5.65
C ARG A 14 0.53 -8.90 -6.94
N ASN A 15 -0.21 -8.48 -7.97
CA ASN A 15 0.37 -8.14 -9.27
C ASN A 15 0.74 -6.66 -9.40
N PHE A 16 -0.07 -5.78 -8.82
CA PHE A 16 0.02 -4.34 -9.07
C PHE A 16 0.37 -3.54 -7.82
N ARG A 17 0.26 -4.13 -6.63
CA ARG A 17 0.50 -3.45 -5.34
C ARG A 17 -0.44 -2.26 -5.08
N PHE A 18 -1.53 -2.10 -5.82
CA PHE A 18 -2.58 -1.11 -5.56
C PHE A 18 -3.92 -1.61 -6.07
N ILE A 19 -5.03 -1.01 -5.61
CA ILE A 19 -6.40 -1.29 -6.02
C ILE A 19 -6.98 -0.01 -6.63
N VAL A 20 -7.70 -0.14 -7.74
CA VAL A 20 -8.51 0.94 -8.31
C VAL A 20 -9.97 0.54 -8.23
N VAL A 21 -10.81 1.39 -7.66
CA VAL A 21 -12.27 1.19 -7.58
C VAL A 21 -13.00 2.46 -7.96
N GLU A 22 -14.26 2.33 -8.36
CA GLU A 22 -15.16 3.48 -8.48
C GLU A 22 -15.39 4.13 -7.11
N ASN A 23 -15.57 5.46 -7.07
CA ASN A 23 -15.83 6.18 -5.82
C ASN A 23 -17.09 5.69 -5.08
N SER A 24 -18.08 5.19 -5.82
CA SER A 24 -19.30 4.56 -5.29
C SER A 24 -19.02 3.32 -4.44
N SER A 25 -17.92 2.62 -4.72
CA SER A 25 -17.52 1.37 -4.07
C SER A 25 -16.46 1.55 -2.98
N GLU A 26 -15.88 2.76 -2.85
CA GLU A 26 -14.80 3.06 -1.90
C GLU A 26 -15.18 2.65 -0.47
N SER A 27 -16.33 3.11 0.03
CA SER A 27 -16.74 2.87 1.42
C SER A 27 -16.81 1.38 1.76
N ALA A 28 -17.35 0.55 0.86
CA ALA A 28 -17.46 -0.89 1.07
C ALA A 28 -16.06 -1.53 1.19
N ILE A 29 -15.13 -1.16 0.30
CA ILE A 29 -13.75 -1.66 0.34
C ILE A 29 -13.05 -1.22 1.63
N LEU A 30 -13.18 0.05 2.02
CA LEU A 30 -12.55 0.54 3.24
C LEU A 30 -13.13 -0.08 4.50
N GLU A 31 -14.44 -0.31 4.57
CA GLU A 31 -15.07 -1.05 5.67
C GLU A 31 -14.52 -2.47 5.78
N TYR A 32 -14.37 -3.16 4.65
CA TYR A 32 -13.75 -4.49 4.62
C TYR A 32 -12.30 -4.45 5.13
N LEU A 33 -11.46 -3.56 4.60
CA LEU A 33 -10.07 -3.42 5.04
C LEU A 33 -9.97 -3.04 6.54
N ARG A 34 -10.90 -2.23 7.05
CA ARG A 34 -10.99 -1.88 8.48
C ARG A 34 -11.37 -3.09 9.34
N SER A 35 -12.34 -3.89 8.90
CA SER A 35 -12.79 -5.08 9.63
C SER A 35 -11.68 -6.14 9.80
N ILE A 36 -10.69 -6.13 8.92
CA ILE A 36 -9.50 -7.02 8.98
C ILE A 36 -8.31 -6.31 9.69
N GLY A 37 -8.45 -5.03 10.03
CA GLY A 37 -7.44 -4.28 10.76
C GLY A 37 -6.22 -3.86 9.92
N ILE A 38 -6.37 -3.75 8.60
CA ILE A 38 -5.28 -3.39 7.68
C ILE A 38 -5.48 -2.05 6.98
N ALA A 39 -6.59 -1.35 7.22
CA ALA A 39 -6.89 -0.09 6.54
C ALA A 39 -5.82 1.00 6.74
N ASN A 40 -5.17 1.04 7.90
CA ASN A 40 -4.08 1.97 8.22
C ASN A 40 -2.78 1.69 7.43
N LEU A 41 -2.66 0.51 6.82
CA LEU A 41 -1.52 0.16 5.97
C LEU A 41 -1.65 0.73 4.56
N PHE A 42 -2.78 1.32 4.22
CA PHE A 42 -3.05 1.91 2.92
C PHE A 42 -3.10 3.45 2.99
N GLN A 43 -2.76 4.07 1.88
CA GLN A 43 -3.08 5.45 1.55
C GLN A 43 -4.11 5.48 0.42
N ILE A 44 -4.92 6.54 0.38
CA ILE A 44 -6.09 6.64 -0.49
C ILE A 44 -5.97 7.92 -1.31
N HIS A 45 -6.00 7.77 -2.62
CA HIS A 45 -5.99 8.88 -3.57
C HIS A 45 -7.32 8.93 -4.32
N ARG A 46 -8.05 10.03 -4.18
CA ARG A 46 -9.34 10.21 -4.85
C ARG A 46 -9.15 11.05 -6.10
N ILE A 47 -9.51 10.49 -7.24
CA ILE A 47 -9.51 11.16 -8.54
C ILE A 47 -10.94 11.17 -9.09
N LYS A 48 -11.15 11.83 -10.24
CA LYS A 48 -12.50 11.96 -10.82
C LYS A 48 -13.07 10.58 -11.18
N GLY A 49 -14.09 10.16 -10.42
CA GLY A 49 -14.82 8.89 -10.63
C GLY A 49 -14.18 7.67 -9.98
N TYR A 50 -12.91 7.73 -9.59
CA TYR A 50 -12.16 6.57 -9.10
C TYR A 50 -11.34 6.89 -7.85
N THR A 51 -11.11 5.85 -7.06
CA THR A 51 -10.26 5.86 -5.88
C THR A 51 -9.17 4.82 -6.03
N ILE A 52 -7.92 5.26 -5.80
CA ILE A 52 -6.73 4.41 -5.78
C ILE A 52 -6.39 4.15 -4.32
N ILE A 53 -6.22 2.87 -3.97
CA ILE A 53 -5.86 2.42 -2.63
C ILE A 53 -4.55 1.66 -2.76
N GLU A 54 -3.48 2.18 -2.17
CA GLU A 54 -2.13 1.62 -2.28
C GLU A 54 -1.43 1.58 -0.92
N PRO A 55 -0.39 0.76 -0.73
CA PRO A 55 0.37 0.72 0.51
C PRO A 55 0.89 2.11 0.91
N ASN A 56 0.78 2.41 2.20
CA ASN A 56 1.32 3.64 2.76
C ASN A 56 2.86 3.55 2.84
N THR A 57 3.53 4.28 1.95
CA THR A 57 5.00 4.32 1.82
C THR A 57 5.67 5.29 2.79
N ILE A 58 4.92 6.19 3.45
CA ILE A 58 5.48 7.23 4.34
C ILE A 58 6.33 6.60 5.46
N ILE A 59 5.88 5.48 6.01
CA ILE A 59 6.63 4.76 7.04
C ILE A 59 7.93 4.19 6.46
N CYS A 60 7.89 3.61 5.26
CA CYS A 60 9.08 3.08 4.58
C CYS A 60 10.11 4.19 4.30
N GLU A 61 9.66 5.35 3.84
CA GLU A 61 10.54 6.50 3.62
C GLU A 61 11.19 6.98 4.92
N ARG A 62 10.43 7.05 6.03
CA ARG A 62 10.96 7.43 7.34
C ARG A 62 11.96 6.43 7.89
N GLU A 63 11.72 5.14 7.69
CA GLU A 63 12.62 4.07 8.13
C GLU A 63 13.88 4.02 7.26
N CYS A 64 13.78 4.20 5.95
CA CYS A 64 14.91 4.07 5.02
C CYS A 64 15.83 5.30 4.98
N ASN A 65 15.27 6.52 5.10
CA ASN A 65 16.04 7.75 4.98
C ASN A 65 17.28 7.81 5.89
N PRO A 66 17.21 7.47 7.20
CA PRO A 66 18.39 7.51 8.08
C PRO A 66 19.53 6.57 7.65
N TYR A 67 19.22 5.44 7.01
CA TYR A 67 20.22 4.43 6.64
C TYR A 67 20.87 4.69 5.27
N CYS A 68 20.28 5.57 4.45
CA CYS A 68 20.74 5.86 3.09
C CYS A 68 21.36 7.26 2.96
N ILE A 69 21.80 7.86 4.07
CA ILE A 69 22.52 9.14 4.08
C ILE A 69 24.02 8.84 4.16
N GLU A 70 24.79 9.36 3.19
CA GLU A 70 26.25 9.32 3.23
C GLU A 70 26.80 10.21 4.35
N SER A 71 28.05 10.00 4.73
CA SER A 71 28.76 10.81 5.73
C SER A 71 28.89 12.30 5.35
N ASN A 72 28.64 12.67 4.10
CA ASN A 72 28.57 14.05 3.61
C ASN A 72 27.15 14.68 3.66
N GLY A 73 26.15 13.94 4.17
CA GLY A 73 24.76 14.36 4.27
C GLY A 73 23.92 14.16 3.00
N LYS A 74 24.47 13.61 1.91
CA LYS A 74 23.73 13.33 0.67
C LYS A 74 22.99 12.01 0.75
N SER A 75 21.80 11.97 0.14
CA SER A 75 21.02 10.75 0.00
C SER A 75 21.59 9.89 -1.14
N MET A 76 21.80 8.60 -0.85
CA MET A 76 22.12 7.58 -1.84
C MET A 76 20.83 7.08 -2.50
N ASN A 77 20.48 7.62 -3.66
CA ASN A 77 19.23 7.29 -4.35
C ASN A 77 19.04 5.77 -4.56
N GLU A 78 20.09 5.04 -4.93
CA GLU A 78 20.00 3.58 -5.15
C GLU A 78 19.68 2.82 -3.85
N CYS A 79 20.32 3.19 -2.73
CA CYS A 79 20.02 2.64 -1.42
C CYS A 79 18.57 2.91 -1.03
N LEU A 80 18.13 4.17 -1.20
CA LEU A 80 16.79 4.60 -0.79
C LEU A 80 15.72 3.86 -1.59
N ILE A 81 15.88 3.76 -2.91
CA ILE A 81 14.98 3.01 -3.81
C ILE A 81 14.92 1.54 -3.41
N SER A 82 16.08 0.90 -3.21
CA SER A 82 16.15 -0.52 -2.82
C SER A 82 15.46 -0.79 -1.48
N CYS A 83 15.74 0.05 -0.48
CA CYS A 83 15.16 -0.06 0.86
C CYS A 83 13.63 0.15 0.84
N ILE A 84 13.15 1.19 0.16
CA ILE A 84 11.71 1.46 0.05
C ILE A 84 11.00 0.29 -0.64
N ASN A 85 11.57 -0.24 -1.73
CA ASN A 85 10.99 -1.38 -2.42
C ASN A 85 10.88 -2.62 -1.52
N ALA A 86 11.95 -2.96 -0.79
CA ALA A 86 11.93 -4.08 0.16
C ALA A 86 10.89 -3.90 1.27
N CYS A 87 10.76 -2.67 1.80
CA CYS A 87 9.74 -2.35 2.80
C CYS A 87 8.32 -2.49 2.22
N ILE A 88 8.07 -2.00 1.01
CA ILE A 88 6.77 -2.14 0.33
C ILE A 88 6.44 -3.62 0.11
N ASP A 89 7.41 -4.43 -0.34
CA ASP A 89 7.22 -5.87 -0.54
C ASP A 89 6.84 -6.58 0.74
N SER A 90 7.56 -6.33 1.84
CA SER A 90 7.22 -6.88 3.16
C SER A 90 5.82 -6.50 3.63
N LYS A 91 5.40 -5.25 3.39
CA LYS A 91 4.05 -4.79 3.72
C LYS A 91 2.99 -5.46 2.86
N ILE A 92 3.22 -5.60 1.56
CA ILE A 92 2.30 -6.29 0.66
C ILE A 92 2.15 -7.75 1.09
N GLU A 93 3.23 -8.44 1.41
CA GLU A 93 3.17 -9.82 1.93
C GLU A 93 2.31 -9.91 3.20
N TYR A 94 2.53 -9.03 4.17
CA TYR A 94 1.71 -8.98 5.38
C TYR A 94 0.23 -8.75 5.08
N ILE A 95 -0.08 -7.79 4.21
CA ILE A 95 -1.45 -7.50 3.75
C ILE A 95 -2.09 -8.74 3.11
N LEU A 96 -1.37 -9.42 2.22
CA LEU A 96 -1.86 -10.61 1.54
C LEU A 96 -2.11 -11.77 2.52
N THR A 97 -1.26 -11.94 3.54
CA THR A 97 -1.49 -12.92 4.62
C THR A 97 -2.76 -12.61 5.40
N LYS A 98 -3.05 -11.34 5.66
CA LYS A 98 -4.27 -10.93 6.38
C LYS A 98 -5.55 -11.09 5.56
N LEU A 99 -5.44 -11.03 4.24
CA LEU A 99 -6.57 -11.17 3.31
C LEU A 99 -6.91 -12.63 2.97
N SER A 100 -5.98 -13.56 3.21
CA SER A 100 -6.14 -15.00 2.99
C SER A 100 -6.91 -15.65 4.13
#